data_AF-A0A0M9EPC0-F1
#
_entry.id   AF-A0A0M9EPC0-F1
#
_cell.length_a   1.000
_cell.length_b   1.000
_cell.length_c   1.000
_cell.angle_alpha   90.00
_cell.angle_beta   90.00
_cell.angle_gamma   90.00
#
_symmetry.space_group_name_H-M   'P 1'
#
loop_
_entity.id
_entity.type
_entity.pdbx_description
1 polymer ?
#
loop_
_entity_poly.entity_id
_entity_poly.type
_entity_poly.pdbx_seq_one_letter_code
_entity_poly.pdbx_strand_id
1 'polypeptide(L)'
;MSAGILKTDNDRIVDSNGNAVLLRGTALGGWMLMENFMNGFPGREHQIRAALLKVLGQEKHDFFFDKFLQYFFTEKDAEFLASLKFNCLRLCLNYRHFEDDMNPFVIKEEGFKHVDRVINLCAKYGIYTILDLHALPGGQNQDWHSDNPTGYAAFWDHKHFQDRAINLWEHIARRYKGNPWVAGYNPMNEPADSEWTRLLAFYDHIVPAIRAIDPDHILFLEGNTFSMDFTGFDKVWENSVYAIHDYCGFGFPNRIGRFQGTKEQESYIRRMYDRKVEFMKKHNVPIWNG
;
A
#
# COMPACT_ATOMS: atom_id res chain seq x y z
N MET A 1 7.23 19.17 14.64
CA MET A 1 6.15 18.50 15.41
C MET A 1 4.98 18.31 14.47
N SER A 2 4.40 17.11 14.38
CA SER A 2 3.21 16.88 13.53
C SER A 2 2.04 17.73 14.05
N ALA A 3 1.28 18.33 13.13
CA ALA A 3 0.07 19.07 13.42
C ALA A 3 -1.15 18.13 13.48
N GLY A 4 -1.04 17.01 14.22
CA GLY A 4 -2.12 16.05 14.42
C GLY A 4 -2.34 15.04 13.29
N ILE A 5 -3.41 14.25 13.41
CA ILE A 5 -3.82 13.23 12.41
C ILE A 5 -4.38 13.95 11.18
N LEU A 6 -3.91 13.55 9.99
CA LEU A 6 -4.40 14.10 8.73
C LEU A 6 -5.84 13.67 8.47
N LYS A 7 -6.61 14.55 7.82
CA LYS A 7 -8.00 14.31 7.41
C LYS A 7 -8.21 14.72 5.95
N THR A 8 -9.29 14.24 5.34
CA THR A 8 -9.74 14.79 4.06
C THR A 8 -10.74 15.93 4.28
N ASP A 9 -10.59 16.99 3.50
CA ASP A 9 -11.57 18.07 3.35
C ASP A 9 -11.80 18.29 1.86
N ASN A 10 -12.95 17.82 1.37
CA ASN A 10 -13.28 17.81 -0.04
C ASN A 10 -12.17 17.12 -0.86
N ASP A 11 -11.59 17.82 -1.84
CA ASP A 11 -10.54 17.33 -2.72
C ASP A 11 -9.12 17.44 -2.13
N ARG A 12 -9.00 17.79 -0.84
CA ARG A 12 -7.72 18.05 -0.18
C ARG A 12 -7.50 17.14 1.02
N ILE A 13 -6.22 16.91 1.33
CA ILE A 13 -5.78 16.41 2.64
C ILE A 13 -5.39 17.63 3.48
N VAL A 14 -5.78 17.66 4.76
CA VAL A 14 -5.52 18.77 5.68
C VAL A 14 -4.91 18.30 7.01
N ASP A 15 -4.15 19.17 7.65
CA ASP A 15 -3.68 18.99 9.03
C ASP A 15 -4.77 19.33 10.07
N SER A 16 -4.47 19.22 11.36
CA SER A 16 -5.43 19.52 12.44
C SER A 16 -5.86 20.98 12.51
N ASN A 17 -5.16 21.89 11.81
CA ASN A 17 -5.48 23.30 11.74
C ASN A 17 -6.26 23.65 10.46
N GLY A 18 -6.56 22.67 9.61
CA GLY A 18 -7.23 22.86 8.32
C GLY A 18 -6.31 23.35 7.20
N ASN A 19 -4.99 23.34 7.39
CA ASN A 19 -4.05 23.69 6.33
C ASN A 19 -3.90 22.53 5.36
N ALA A 20 -3.90 22.82 4.06
CA ALA A 20 -3.70 21.81 3.03
C ALA A 20 -2.31 21.16 3.13
N VAL A 21 -2.27 19.83 3.11
CA VAL A 21 -1.05 19.02 3.11
C VAL A 21 -0.99 18.24 1.80
N LEU A 22 0.00 18.54 0.98
CA LEU A 22 0.29 17.75 -0.22
C LEU A 22 1.31 16.67 0.14
N LEU A 23 0.89 15.41 0.12
CA LEU A 23 1.77 14.26 0.35
C LEU A 23 2.68 14.05 -0.88
N ARG A 24 3.99 14.16 -0.67
CA ARG A 24 5.04 13.99 -1.68
C ARG A 24 6.05 12.99 -1.12
N GLY A 25 6.21 11.88 -1.81
CA GLY A 25 6.96 10.76 -1.26
C GLY A 25 7.34 9.71 -2.28
N THR A 26 7.77 8.58 -1.73
CA THR A 26 8.09 7.34 -2.45
C THR A 26 7.48 6.16 -1.71
N ALA A 27 7.41 5.00 -2.37
CA ALA A 27 7.16 3.73 -1.70
C ALA A 27 8.49 3.12 -1.20
N LEU A 28 8.42 2.36 -0.10
CA LEU A 28 9.48 1.51 0.39
C LEU A 28 9.33 0.08 -0.21
N GLY A 29 9.35 0.02 -1.54
CA GLY A 29 9.24 -1.24 -2.29
C GLY A 29 10.47 -2.13 -2.11
N GLY A 30 10.29 -3.45 -2.19
CA GLY A 30 11.37 -4.43 -2.02
C GLY A 30 11.76 -4.72 -0.56
N TRP A 31 11.05 -4.15 0.42
CA TRP A 31 11.36 -4.27 1.85
C TRP A 31 10.56 -5.38 2.55
N MET A 32 9.36 -5.09 3.05
CA MET A 32 8.40 -6.06 3.61
C MET A 32 7.46 -6.62 2.55
N LEU A 33 7.74 -6.33 1.28
CA LEU A 33 7.30 -7.07 0.12
C LEU A 33 8.46 -7.11 -0.87
N MET A 34 9.06 -8.28 -1.06
CA MET A 34 10.21 -8.41 -1.95
C MET A 34 9.77 -8.68 -3.40
N GLU A 35 10.34 -7.93 -4.34
CA GLU A 35 10.02 -8.01 -5.76
C GLU A 35 11.26 -8.31 -6.61
N ASN A 36 11.10 -9.19 -7.59
CA ASN A 36 12.19 -9.79 -8.34
C ASN A 36 13.15 -8.77 -8.99
N PHE A 37 12.63 -7.72 -9.61
CA PHE A 37 13.40 -6.72 -10.33
C PHE A 37 14.06 -5.69 -9.41
N MET A 38 13.56 -5.54 -8.17
CA MET A 38 14.13 -4.62 -7.18
C MET A 38 15.23 -5.29 -6.37
N ASN A 39 14.99 -6.53 -5.93
CA ASN A 39 15.87 -7.24 -5.02
C ASN A 39 16.82 -8.22 -5.73
N GLY A 40 16.64 -8.45 -7.04
CA GLY A 40 17.57 -9.21 -7.86
C GLY A 40 17.49 -10.74 -7.70
N PHE A 41 16.30 -11.29 -7.51
CA PHE A 41 16.08 -12.74 -7.42
C PHE A 41 14.85 -13.19 -8.22
N PRO A 42 14.80 -14.44 -8.73
CA PRO A 42 13.59 -14.96 -9.37
C PRO A 42 12.54 -15.39 -8.35
N GLY A 43 11.27 -15.15 -8.66
CA GLY A 43 10.14 -15.61 -7.85
C GLY A 43 9.52 -14.51 -6.99
N ARG A 44 8.77 -14.92 -5.97
CA ARG A 44 8.07 -14.05 -5.02
C ARG A 44 8.68 -14.17 -3.63
N GLU A 45 8.37 -13.24 -2.73
CA GLU A 45 8.96 -13.16 -1.39
C GLU A 45 8.88 -14.49 -0.61
N HIS A 46 7.72 -15.15 -0.58
CA HIS A 46 7.59 -16.41 0.16
C HIS A 46 8.52 -17.51 -0.39
N GLN A 47 8.75 -17.53 -1.70
CA GLN A 47 9.61 -18.53 -2.36
C GLN A 47 11.09 -18.28 -2.03
N ILE A 48 11.54 -17.02 -2.05
CA ILE A 48 12.93 -16.69 -1.70
C ILE A 48 13.21 -16.92 -0.21
N ARG A 49 12.26 -16.59 0.67
CA ARG A 49 12.37 -16.90 2.11
C ARG A 49 12.50 -18.40 2.35
N ALA A 50 11.63 -19.21 1.74
CA ALA A 50 11.69 -20.67 1.85
C ALA A 50 13.00 -21.25 1.30
N ALA A 51 13.49 -20.73 0.17
CA ALA A 51 14.76 -21.14 -0.42
C ALA A 51 15.95 -20.84 0.50
N LEU A 52 16.01 -19.63 1.07
CA LEU A 52 17.06 -19.24 2.01
C LEU A 52 16.98 -20.02 3.32
N LEU A 53 15.77 -20.29 3.83
CA LEU A 53 15.59 -21.14 5.01
C LEU A 53 16.18 -22.53 4.79
N LYS A 54 15.92 -23.15 3.64
CA LYS A 54 16.45 -24.48 3.30
C LYS A 54 17.98 -24.53 3.25
N VAL A 55 18.63 -23.45 2.82
CA VAL A 55 20.09 -23.39 2.66
C VAL A 55 20.81 -22.95 3.93
N LEU A 56 20.28 -21.93 4.61
CA LEU A 56 20.93 -21.29 5.75
C LEU A 56 20.60 -21.97 7.08
N GLY A 57 19.44 -22.64 7.16
CA GLY A 57 18.84 -23.07 8.43
C GLY A 57 18.19 -21.91 9.19
N GLN A 58 17.38 -22.24 10.20
CA GLN A 58 16.50 -21.29 10.90
C GLN A 58 17.25 -20.09 11.48
N GLU A 59 18.29 -20.31 12.28
CA GLU A 59 19.00 -19.23 13.00
C GLU A 59 19.58 -18.18 12.04
N LYS A 60 20.27 -18.63 10.98
CA LYS A 60 20.89 -17.72 10.01
C LYS A 60 19.85 -17.08 9.09
N HIS A 61 18.78 -17.79 8.75
CA HIS A 61 17.65 -17.23 8.00
C HIS A 61 17.02 -16.06 8.77
N ASP A 62 16.71 -16.26 10.05
CA ASP A 62 16.07 -15.23 10.88
C ASP A 62 16.99 -14.04 11.10
N PHE A 63 18.28 -14.30 11.40
CA PHE A 63 19.28 -13.25 11.48
C PHE A 63 19.39 -12.45 10.17
N PHE A 64 19.45 -13.14 9.03
CA PHE A 64 19.56 -12.50 7.72
C PHE A 64 18.37 -11.58 7.46
N PHE A 65 17.14 -12.05 7.66
CA PHE A 65 15.95 -11.23 7.36
C PHE A 65 15.70 -10.12 8.38
N ASP A 66 16.03 -10.31 9.66
CA ASP A 66 16.03 -9.23 10.65
C ASP A 66 16.99 -8.10 10.23
N LYS A 67 18.22 -8.47 9.81
CA LYS A 67 19.21 -7.49 9.36
C LYS A 67 18.89 -6.90 8.01
N PHE A 68 18.36 -7.67 7.08
CA PHE A 68 17.84 -7.16 5.82
C PHE A 68 16.81 -6.07 6.09
N LEU A 69 15.74 -6.36 6.84
CA LEU A 69 14.70 -5.38 7.14
C LEU A 69 15.23 -4.18 7.95
N GLN A 70 16.23 -4.37 8.81
CA GLN A 70 16.87 -3.28 9.54
C GLN A 70 17.68 -2.34 8.64
N TYR A 71 18.56 -2.90 7.80
CA TYR A 71 19.51 -2.13 7.00
C TYR A 71 18.94 -1.64 5.66
N PHE A 72 17.85 -2.22 5.18
CA PHE A 72 17.16 -1.75 3.98
C PHE A 72 16.60 -0.33 4.14
N PHE A 73 16.22 0.05 5.36
CA PHE A 73 15.82 1.41 5.69
C PHE A 73 16.31 1.80 7.08
N THR A 74 17.18 2.80 7.14
CA THR A 74 17.83 3.31 8.34
C THR A 74 17.49 4.78 8.57
N GLU A 75 18.01 5.36 9.65
CA GLU A 75 17.83 6.79 9.93
C GLU A 75 18.40 7.67 8.81
N LYS A 76 19.48 7.25 8.16
CA LYS A 76 20.10 7.97 7.03
C LYS A 76 19.18 8.05 5.81
N ASP A 77 18.35 7.04 5.61
CA ASP A 77 17.38 7.03 4.51
C ASP A 77 16.26 8.03 4.79
N ALA A 78 15.73 8.08 6.02
CA ALA A 78 14.77 9.09 6.43
C ALA A 78 15.34 10.53 6.32
N GLU A 79 16.59 10.73 6.76
CA GLU A 79 17.32 12.00 6.59
C GLU A 79 17.45 12.39 5.12
N PHE A 80 17.82 11.44 4.27
CA PHE A 80 17.96 11.67 2.83
C PHE A 80 16.64 12.07 2.19
N LEU A 81 15.54 11.35 2.47
CA LEU A 81 14.21 11.69 1.95
C LEU A 81 13.77 13.09 2.40
N ALA A 82 14.02 13.46 3.66
CA ALA A 82 13.72 14.80 4.17
C ALA A 82 14.59 15.88 3.51
N SER A 83 15.85 15.59 3.20
CA SER A 83 16.74 16.50 2.45
C SER A 83 16.19 16.81 1.05
N LEU A 84 15.50 15.84 0.43
CA LEU A 84 14.78 15.98 -0.84
C LEU A 84 13.39 16.62 -0.72
N LYS A 85 12.99 17.02 0.50
CA LYS A 85 11.67 17.59 0.81
C LYS A 85 10.50 16.63 0.60
N PHE A 86 10.74 15.32 0.66
CA PHE A 86 9.65 14.36 0.83
C PHE A 86 9.09 14.44 2.25
N ASN A 87 7.77 14.28 2.36
CA ASN A 87 7.03 14.29 3.61
C ASN A 87 6.14 13.05 3.77
N CYS A 88 6.26 12.06 2.87
CA CYS A 88 5.49 10.83 2.90
C CYS A 88 6.35 9.62 2.50
N LEU A 89 6.14 8.48 3.14
CA LEU A 89 6.70 7.18 2.77
C LEU A 89 5.59 6.12 2.81
N ARG A 90 5.29 5.47 1.68
CA ARG A 90 4.32 4.35 1.63
C ARG A 90 5.04 3.04 1.95
N LEU A 91 4.58 2.32 2.97
CA LEU A 91 5.17 1.06 3.41
C LEU A 91 4.41 -0.10 2.79
N CYS A 92 5.01 -0.77 1.81
CA CYS A 92 4.44 -1.96 1.17
C CYS A 92 4.59 -3.17 2.12
N LEU A 93 3.47 -3.67 2.65
CA LEU A 93 3.43 -4.74 3.65
C LEU A 93 2.85 -6.04 3.07
N ASN A 94 3.56 -7.15 3.27
CA ASN A 94 3.05 -8.48 2.98
C ASN A 94 2.45 -9.10 4.26
N TYR A 95 1.20 -9.60 4.19
CA TYR A 95 0.51 -10.19 5.34
C TYR A 95 1.31 -11.31 6.03
N ARG A 96 2.19 -12.03 5.31
CA ARG A 96 2.97 -13.15 5.84
C ARG A 96 3.97 -12.74 6.94
N HIS A 97 4.29 -11.46 7.06
CA HIS A 97 5.06 -10.92 8.20
C HIS A 97 4.25 -10.87 9.49
N PHE A 98 2.91 -10.78 9.40
CA PHE A 98 2.00 -10.58 10.52
C PHE A 98 1.15 -11.81 10.84
N GLU A 99 1.07 -12.77 9.93
CA GLU A 99 0.21 -13.95 10.05
C GLU A 99 0.82 -15.12 9.26
N ASP A 100 0.41 -16.36 9.55
CA ASP A 100 0.84 -17.55 8.81
C ASP A 100 -0.36 -18.29 8.21
N ASP A 101 -0.19 -18.89 7.04
CA ASP A 101 -1.26 -19.64 6.37
C ASP A 101 -1.69 -20.91 7.13
N MET A 102 -0.79 -21.49 7.94
CA MET A 102 -1.09 -22.66 8.78
C MET A 102 -1.61 -22.27 10.17
N ASN A 103 -1.57 -20.99 10.56
CA ASN A 103 -2.12 -20.47 11.81
C ASN A 103 -2.97 -19.23 11.53
N PRO A 104 -4.08 -19.37 10.78
CA PRO A 104 -4.86 -18.22 10.37
C PRO A 104 -5.45 -17.47 11.56
N PHE A 105 -5.62 -16.16 11.43
CA PHE A 105 -6.10 -15.23 12.47
C PHE A 105 -5.19 -15.05 13.68
N VAL A 106 -4.04 -15.74 13.75
CA VAL A 106 -3.06 -15.56 14.83
C VAL A 106 -2.03 -14.52 14.40
N ILE A 107 -2.08 -13.35 15.04
CA ILE A 107 -1.18 -12.25 14.73
C ILE A 107 0.19 -12.43 15.38
N LYS A 108 1.23 -12.22 14.58
CA LYS A 108 2.65 -12.19 14.91
C LYS A 108 3.05 -10.78 15.34
N GLU A 109 3.15 -10.54 16.65
CA GLU A 109 3.55 -9.22 17.17
C GLU A 109 4.95 -8.80 16.69
N GLU A 110 5.85 -9.75 16.45
CA GLU A 110 7.18 -9.50 15.92
C GLU A 110 7.18 -8.87 14.52
N GLY A 111 6.12 -9.10 13.73
CA GLY A 111 5.94 -8.50 12.41
C GLY A 111 5.91 -6.96 12.45
N PHE A 112 5.48 -6.37 13.56
CA PHE A 112 5.39 -4.92 13.70
C PHE A 112 6.72 -4.26 14.11
N LYS A 113 7.73 -5.02 14.56
CA LYS A 113 9.01 -4.50 15.06
C LYS A 113 9.65 -3.50 14.08
N HIS A 114 9.72 -3.87 12.81
CA HIS A 114 10.37 -3.04 11.80
C HIS A 114 9.45 -1.94 11.26
N VAL A 115 8.13 -2.16 11.23
CA VAL A 115 7.12 -1.14 10.88
C VAL A 115 7.19 0.01 11.87
N ASP A 116 7.11 -0.27 13.18
CA ASP A 116 7.19 0.74 14.24
C ASP A 116 8.49 1.52 14.18
N ARG A 117 9.60 0.81 13.95
CA ARG A 117 10.93 1.42 13.80
C ARG A 117 10.95 2.42 12.65
N VAL A 118 10.44 2.05 11.46
CA VAL A 118 10.43 2.94 10.29
C VAL A 118 9.50 4.13 10.53
N ILE A 119 8.30 3.94 11.10
CA ILE A 119 7.40 5.03 11.48
C ILE A 119 8.12 6.01 12.41
N ASN A 120 8.79 5.51 13.45
CA ASN A 120 9.52 6.34 14.40
C ASN A 120 10.72 7.08 13.77
N LEU A 121 11.42 6.45 12.82
CA LEU A 121 12.47 7.12 12.07
C LEU A 121 11.89 8.25 11.21
N CYS A 122 10.87 7.97 10.40
CA CYS A 122 10.18 8.97 9.57
C CYS A 122 9.64 10.14 10.40
N ALA A 123 9.04 9.84 11.56
CA ALA A 123 8.49 10.84 12.48
C ALA A 123 9.52 11.90 12.92
N LYS A 124 10.77 11.50 13.22
CA LYS A 124 11.85 12.43 13.60
C LYS A 124 12.15 13.47 12.51
N TYR A 125 11.92 13.11 11.25
CA TYR A 125 12.23 13.92 10.08
C TYR A 125 11.01 14.58 9.44
N GLY A 126 9.84 14.50 10.08
CA GLY A 126 8.64 15.13 9.55
C GLY A 126 8.00 14.39 8.37
N ILE A 127 8.23 13.07 8.27
CA ILE A 127 7.74 12.22 7.20
C ILE A 127 6.57 11.40 7.73
N TYR A 128 5.39 11.55 7.12
CA TYR A 128 4.25 10.67 7.36
C TYR A 128 4.45 9.31 6.71
N THR A 129 3.77 8.29 7.23
CA THR A 129 3.77 6.94 6.68
C THR A 129 2.37 6.52 6.25
N ILE A 130 2.25 5.87 5.09
CA ILE A 130 1.02 5.19 4.68
C ILE A 130 1.27 3.70 4.85
N LEU A 131 0.44 3.02 5.63
CA LEU A 131 0.52 1.57 5.79
C LEU A 131 -0.30 0.92 4.69
N ASP A 132 0.35 0.16 3.83
CA ASP A 132 -0.25 -0.44 2.66
C ASP A 132 -0.16 -1.95 2.75
N LEU A 133 -1.31 -2.63 2.83
CA LEU A 133 -1.34 -4.08 2.74
C LEU A 133 -1.24 -4.48 1.27
N HIS A 134 0.01 -4.65 0.86
CA HIS A 134 0.40 -4.82 -0.53
C HIS A 134 0.20 -6.25 -1.04
N ALA A 135 0.28 -7.24 -0.14
CA ALA A 135 -0.07 -8.63 -0.41
C ALA A 135 -1.03 -9.15 0.65
N LEU A 136 -2.15 -9.71 0.19
CA LEU A 136 -3.20 -10.29 1.03
C LEU A 136 -3.22 -11.83 0.95
N PRO A 137 -3.82 -12.53 1.93
CA PRO A 137 -4.06 -13.96 1.84
C PRO A 137 -4.75 -14.33 0.52
N GLY A 138 -4.25 -15.36 -0.18
CA GLY A 138 -4.81 -15.78 -1.48
C GLY A 138 -4.51 -14.88 -2.69
N GLY A 139 -3.88 -13.71 -2.50
CA GLY A 139 -3.53 -12.78 -3.59
C GLY A 139 -4.73 -12.05 -4.18
N GLN A 140 -4.78 -10.74 -4.03
CA GLN A 140 -5.86 -9.87 -4.54
C GLN A 140 -5.77 -9.55 -6.04
N ASN A 141 -4.67 -9.93 -6.68
CA ASN A 141 -4.44 -9.85 -8.11
C ASN A 141 -3.56 -11.02 -8.58
N GLN A 142 -3.33 -11.09 -9.89
CA GLN A 142 -2.65 -12.21 -10.54
C GLN A 142 -1.12 -12.08 -10.53
N ASP A 143 -0.59 -10.94 -10.09
CA ASP A 143 0.81 -10.58 -10.32
C ASP A 143 1.72 -10.90 -9.14
N TRP A 144 3.03 -10.87 -9.38
CA TRP A 144 4.04 -11.25 -8.39
C TRP A 144 4.07 -10.32 -7.18
N HIS A 145 3.65 -9.06 -7.34
CA HIS A 145 3.66 -8.04 -6.28
C HIS A 145 2.53 -8.25 -5.26
N SER A 146 1.58 -9.17 -5.48
CA SER A 146 0.69 -9.67 -4.41
C SER A 146 1.23 -10.92 -3.71
N ASP A 147 2.52 -11.24 -3.89
CA ASP A 147 3.17 -12.48 -3.42
C ASP A 147 2.44 -13.74 -3.90
N ASN A 148 1.76 -13.65 -5.05
CA ASN A 148 0.95 -14.71 -5.64
C ASN A 148 1.80 -15.64 -6.52
N PRO A 149 1.92 -16.94 -6.19
CA PRO A 149 2.69 -17.89 -6.99
C PRO A 149 1.90 -18.49 -8.16
N THR A 150 0.59 -18.30 -8.23
CA THR A 150 -0.30 -19.07 -9.12
C THR A 150 -0.79 -18.32 -10.36
N GLY A 151 -0.74 -16.99 -10.35
CA GLY A 151 -1.40 -16.18 -11.38
C GLY A 151 -2.92 -16.12 -11.23
N TYR A 152 -3.49 -16.69 -10.17
CA TYR A 152 -4.91 -16.73 -9.88
C TYR A 152 -5.21 -16.00 -8.58
N ALA A 153 -6.11 -15.02 -8.61
CA ALA A 153 -6.43 -14.16 -7.47
C ALA A 153 -7.47 -14.82 -6.55
N ALA A 154 -7.06 -15.84 -5.79
CA ALA A 154 -7.94 -16.66 -4.96
C ALA A 154 -8.59 -15.88 -3.80
N PHE A 155 -8.07 -14.69 -3.46
CA PHE A 155 -8.67 -13.78 -2.48
C PHE A 155 -10.17 -13.53 -2.74
N TRP A 156 -10.56 -13.47 -4.01
CA TRP A 156 -11.92 -13.12 -4.40
C TRP A 156 -12.93 -14.27 -4.29
N ASP A 157 -12.48 -15.52 -4.21
CA ASP A 157 -13.39 -16.68 -4.17
C ASP A 157 -13.62 -17.20 -2.75
N HIS A 158 -12.70 -16.91 -1.85
CA HIS A 158 -12.69 -17.49 -0.52
C HIS A 158 -12.85 -16.41 0.54
N LYS A 159 -14.05 -16.36 1.15
CA LYS A 159 -14.35 -15.51 2.30
C LYS A 159 -13.31 -15.63 3.41
N HIS A 160 -12.74 -16.82 3.61
CA HIS A 160 -11.69 -17.05 4.60
C HIS A 160 -10.48 -16.11 4.42
N PHE A 161 -10.05 -15.84 3.19
CA PHE A 161 -8.93 -14.92 2.95
C PHE A 161 -9.31 -13.46 3.24
N GLN A 162 -10.54 -13.07 2.92
CA GLN A 162 -11.08 -11.74 3.21
C GLN A 162 -11.20 -11.51 4.72
N ASP A 163 -11.70 -12.50 5.46
CA ASP A 163 -11.82 -12.45 6.93
C ASP A 163 -10.46 -12.32 7.61
N ARG A 164 -9.43 -13.02 7.10
CA ARG A 164 -8.05 -12.90 7.60
C ARG A 164 -7.48 -11.50 7.36
N ALA A 165 -7.69 -10.93 6.17
CA ALA A 165 -7.28 -9.56 5.87
C ALA A 165 -7.98 -8.54 6.79
N ILE A 166 -9.29 -8.71 7.03
CA ILE A 166 -10.05 -7.86 7.96
C ILE A 166 -9.48 -8.00 9.38
N ASN A 167 -9.24 -9.23 9.85
CA ASN A 167 -8.66 -9.47 11.17
C ASN A 167 -7.29 -8.79 11.34
N LEU A 168 -6.41 -8.89 10.34
CA LEU A 168 -5.12 -8.19 10.35
C LEU A 168 -5.32 -6.67 10.39
N TRP A 169 -6.23 -6.12 9.59
CA TRP A 169 -6.51 -4.69 9.56
C TRP A 169 -7.08 -4.16 10.87
N GLU A 170 -7.91 -4.93 11.57
CA GLU A 170 -8.37 -4.58 12.90
C GLU A 170 -7.20 -4.47 13.90
N HIS A 171 -6.18 -5.34 13.79
CA HIS A 171 -4.98 -5.26 14.64
C HIS A 171 -4.10 -4.06 14.28
N ILE A 172 -3.89 -3.80 12.98
CA ILE A 172 -3.15 -2.62 12.51
C ILE A 172 -3.85 -1.34 12.99
N ALA A 173 -5.17 -1.24 12.82
CA ALA A 173 -5.96 -0.10 13.28
C ALA A 173 -5.86 0.08 14.80
N ARG A 174 -5.98 -1.00 15.59
CA ARG A 174 -5.82 -0.93 17.06
C ARG A 174 -4.43 -0.42 17.46
N ARG A 175 -3.38 -0.87 16.78
CA ARG A 175 -1.98 -0.53 17.10
C ARG A 175 -1.66 0.93 16.78
N TYR A 176 -2.09 1.42 15.63
CA TYR A 176 -1.69 2.72 15.11
C TYR A 176 -2.70 3.84 15.33
N LYS A 177 -3.89 3.52 15.86
CA LYS A 177 -4.87 4.51 16.31
C LYS A 177 -4.21 5.59 17.16
N GLY A 178 -4.46 6.84 16.82
CA GLY A 178 -3.91 7.99 17.54
C GLY A 178 -2.49 8.39 17.15
N ASN A 179 -1.77 7.64 16.30
CA ASN A 179 -0.41 8.00 15.88
C ASN A 179 -0.42 9.00 14.71
N PRO A 180 -0.09 10.29 14.93
CA PRO A 180 -0.21 11.30 13.89
C PRO A 180 0.84 11.19 12.78
N TRP A 181 1.83 10.31 12.91
CA TRP A 181 2.82 10.05 11.85
C TRP A 181 2.41 8.91 10.92
N VAL A 182 1.28 8.26 11.19
CA VAL A 182 0.57 7.46 10.20
C VAL A 182 -0.42 8.38 9.48
N ALA A 183 -0.21 8.63 8.19
CA ALA A 183 -1.13 9.43 7.37
C ALA A 183 -2.47 8.71 7.20
N GLY A 184 -2.41 7.38 7.11
CA GLY A 184 -3.56 6.53 6.98
C GLY A 184 -3.22 5.12 6.53
N TYR A 185 -4.28 4.41 6.17
CA TYR A 185 -4.28 2.99 5.86
C TYR A 185 -4.70 2.79 4.42
N ASN A 186 -3.95 2.00 3.67
CA ASN A 186 -4.28 1.55 2.32
C ASN A 186 -4.66 0.07 2.40
N PRO A 187 -5.97 -0.26 2.52
CA PRO A 187 -6.41 -1.59 2.90
C PRO A 187 -6.00 -2.71 1.94
N MET A 188 -5.75 -2.36 0.68
CA MET A 188 -5.47 -3.30 -0.39
C MET A 188 -4.80 -2.58 -1.55
N ASN A 189 -3.60 -3.01 -1.92
CA ASN A 189 -2.93 -2.59 -3.14
C ASN A 189 -3.50 -3.29 -4.38
N GLU A 190 -3.76 -2.53 -5.44
CA GLU A 190 -4.03 -2.98 -6.81
C GLU A 190 -4.97 -4.18 -6.92
N PRO A 191 -6.23 -4.08 -6.46
CA PRO A 191 -7.19 -5.13 -6.70
C PRO A 191 -7.40 -5.36 -8.20
N ALA A 192 -7.52 -6.64 -8.59
CA ALA A 192 -7.85 -7.06 -9.94
C ALA A 192 -8.93 -8.15 -9.91
N ASP A 193 -10.13 -7.75 -9.50
CA ASP A 193 -11.32 -8.60 -9.50
C ASP A 193 -11.90 -8.71 -10.92
N SER A 194 -11.94 -9.92 -11.47
CA SER A 194 -12.52 -10.21 -12.79
C SER A 194 -14.03 -9.96 -12.88
N GLU A 195 -14.76 -10.12 -11.77
CA GLU A 195 -16.21 -9.94 -11.70
C GLU A 195 -16.60 -8.50 -11.40
N TRP A 196 -15.62 -7.65 -11.07
CA TRP A 196 -15.77 -6.23 -10.75
C TRP A 196 -16.62 -5.83 -9.54
N THR A 197 -17.46 -6.73 -9.03
CA THR A 197 -18.38 -6.43 -7.92
C THR A 197 -17.83 -6.82 -6.56
N ARG A 198 -16.87 -7.76 -6.49
CA ARG A 198 -16.38 -8.34 -5.22
C ARG A 198 -15.46 -7.37 -4.48
N LEU A 199 -14.77 -6.49 -5.21
CA LEU A 199 -14.02 -5.38 -4.59
C LEU A 199 -14.94 -4.48 -3.75
N LEU A 200 -16.08 -4.06 -4.31
CA LEU A 200 -17.01 -3.18 -3.61
C LEU A 200 -17.63 -3.89 -2.41
N ALA A 201 -18.04 -5.15 -2.58
CA ALA A 201 -18.52 -5.97 -1.48
C ALA A 201 -17.47 -6.12 -0.37
N PHE A 202 -16.19 -6.30 -0.71
CA PHE A 202 -15.13 -6.34 0.28
C PHE A 202 -14.97 -4.99 1.01
N TYR A 203 -15.03 -3.87 0.29
CA TYR A 203 -15.02 -2.52 0.87
C TYR A 203 -16.20 -2.27 1.84
N ASP A 204 -17.37 -2.85 1.58
CA ASP A 204 -18.52 -2.82 2.49
C ASP A 204 -18.27 -3.52 3.82
N HIS A 205 -17.28 -4.42 3.88
CA HIS A 205 -16.91 -5.13 5.11
C HIS A 205 -15.68 -4.52 5.80
N ILE A 206 -14.60 -4.28 5.05
CA ILE A 206 -13.33 -3.84 5.65
C ILE A 206 -13.37 -2.38 6.12
N VAL A 207 -14.05 -1.49 5.39
CA VAL A 207 -14.11 -0.07 5.78
C VAL A 207 -14.82 0.10 7.13
N PRO A 208 -16.03 -0.46 7.35
CA PRO A 208 -16.66 -0.41 8.68
C PRO A 208 -15.84 -1.09 9.77
N ALA A 209 -15.17 -2.21 9.49
CA ALA A 209 -14.35 -2.92 10.48
C ALA A 209 -13.17 -2.06 10.96
N ILE A 210 -12.45 -1.42 10.04
CA ILE A 210 -11.38 -0.47 10.39
C ILE A 210 -11.96 0.72 11.15
N ARG A 211 -13.05 1.33 10.65
CA ARG A 211 -13.68 2.53 11.23
C ARG A 211 -14.24 2.32 12.64
N ALA A 212 -14.71 1.12 12.95
CA ALA A 212 -15.18 0.76 14.29
C ALA A 212 -14.07 0.85 15.35
N ILE A 213 -12.81 0.67 14.94
CA ILE A 213 -11.63 0.75 15.80
C ILE A 213 -11.01 2.14 15.69
N ASP A 214 -10.77 2.60 14.47
CA ASP A 214 -10.08 3.82 14.13
C ASP A 214 -10.91 4.67 13.15
N PRO A 215 -11.76 5.56 13.70
CA PRO A 215 -12.55 6.47 12.87
C PRO A 215 -11.68 7.57 12.25
N ASP A 216 -10.42 7.71 12.68
CA ASP A 216 -9.69 8.95 12.51
C ASP A 216 -8.73 8.99 11.34
N HIS A 217 -7.98 7.91 11.10
CA HIS A 217 -6.99 7.88 10.03
C HIS A 217 -7.61 7.86 8.63
N ILE A 218 -6.94 8.43 7.64
CA ILE A 218 -7.43 8.41 6.25
C ILE A 218 -7.43 6.96 5.73
N LEU A 219 -8.45 6.60 4.95
CA LEU A 219 -8.41 5.37 4.15
C LEU A 219 -7.99 5.70 2.72
N PHE A 220 -6.89 5.12 2.25
CA PHE A 220 -6.41 5.20 0.87
C PHE A 220 -6.97 3.99 0.11
N LEU A 221 -8.13 4.18 -0.52
CA LEU A 221 -8.85 3.14 -1.24
C LEU A 221 -8.42 3.10 -2.70
N GLU A 222 -8.16 1.90 -3.21
CA GLU A 222 -7.69 1.70 -4.59
C GLU A 222 -8.80 1.16 -5.49
N GLY A 223 -8.70 1.50 -6.78
CA GLY A 223 -9.65 1.07 -7.79
C GLY A 223 -9.38 -0.35 -8.27
N ASN A 224 -10.34 -0.94 -8.98
CA ASN A 224 -10.14 -2.21 -9.64
C ASN A 224 -9.12 -2.08 -10.80
N THR A 225 -8.76 -3.22 -11.41
CA THR A 225 -7.82 -3.29 -12.53
C THR A 225 -6.49 -2.60 -12.19
N PHE A 226 -5.87 -3.02 -11.09
CA PHE A 226 -4.61 -2.45 -10.60
C PHE A 226 -4.71 -0.94 -10.33
N SER A 227 -5.77 -0.53 -9.63
CA SER A 227 -5.98 0.88 -9.25
C SER A 227 -6.13 1.85 -10.43
N MET A 228 -6.56 1.34 -11.59
CA MET A 228 -6.80 2.13 -12.79
C MET A 228 -8.28 2.33 -13.12
N ASP A 229 -9.19 1.71 -12.36
CA ASP A 229 -10.62 1.74 -12.64
C ASP A 229 -11.51 1.92 -11.42
N PHE A 230 -12.24 3.03 -11.40
CA PHE A 230 -13.20 3.39 -10.36
C PHE A 230 -14.64 3.40 -10.89
N THR A 231 -14.90 2.96 -12.12
CA THR A 231 -16.23 3.10 -12.74
C THR A 231 -17.31 2.24 -12.07
N GLY A 232 -16.91 1.21 -11.31
CA GLY A 232 -17.82 0.43 -10.47
C GLY A 232 -18.21 1.11 -9.15
N PHE A 233 -17.46 2.11 -8.68
CA PHE A 233 -17.73 2.73 -7.38
C PHE A 233 -19.01 3.55 -7.43
N ASP A 234 -19.95 3.23 -6.54
CA ASP A 234 -21.27 3.84 -6.45
C ASP A 234 -21.43 4.77 -5.23
N LYS A 235 -20.47 4.76 -4.31
CA LYS A 235 -20.45 5.59 -3.11
C LYS A 235 -19.08 6.14 -2.75
N VAL A 236 -19.12 7.22 -1.97
CA VAL A 236 -17.95 7.86 -1.37
C VAL A 236 -17.87 7.48 0.10
N TRP A 237 -16.71 6.99 0.54
CA TRP A 237 -16.42 6.76 1.95
C TRP A 237 -15.88 8.02 2.61
N GLU A 238 -16.36 8.31 3.81
CA GLU A 238 -15.87 9.46 4.58
C GLU A 238 -14.38 9.32 4.93
N ASN A 239 -13.69 10.46 5.02
CA ASN A 239 -12.29 10.54 5.39
C ASN A 239 -11.40 9.58 4.57
N SER A 240 -11.63 9.55 3.25
CA SER A 240 -10.99 8.61 2.33
C SER A 240 -10.38 9.34 1.14
N VAL A 241 -9.22 8.86 0.73
CA VAL A 241 -8.51 9.24 -0.49
C VAL A 241 -8.65 8.08 -1.46
N TYR A 242 -8.96 8.38 -2.71
CA TYR A 242 -8.99 7.35 -3.75
C TYR A 242 -7.66 7.38 -4.47
N ALA A 243 -6.83 6.40 -4.16
CA ALA A 243 -5.47 6.30 -4.66
C ALA A 243 -5.49 5.64 -6.04
N ILE A 244 -4.85 6.25 -7.04
CA ILE A 244 -4.65 5.66 -8.37
C ILE A 244 -3.22 5.15 -8.50
N HIS A 245 -2.98 4.24 -9.43
CA HIS A 245 -1.65 4.04 -10.01
C HIS A 245 -1.63 4.46 -11.48
N ASP A 246 -0.72 5.39 -11.80
CA ASP A 246 -0.58 5.94 -13.16
C ASP A 246 0.83 5.69 -13.71
N TYR A 247 1.00 4.54 -14.39
CA TYR A 247 2.21 4.23 -15.13
C TYR A 247 2.15 4.75 -16.57
N CYS A 248 3.20 5.46 -16.98
CA CYS A 248 3.34 5.92 -18.35
C CYS A 248 3.64 4.73 -19.29
N GLY A 249 2.87 4.58 -20.36
CA GLY A 249 3.11 3.54 -21.37
C GLY A 249 4.35 3.80 -22.26
N PHE A 250 4.93 4.99 -22.15
CA PHE A 250 6.18 5.36 -22.83
C PHE A 250 7.40 5.19 -21.92
N GLY A 251 8.54 4.81 -22.49
CA GLY A 251 9.75 4.54 -21.70
C GLY A 251 9.74 3.14 -21.10
N PHE A 252 10.77 2.76 -20.35
CA PHE A 252 10.97 1.40 -19.84
C PHE A 252 9.82 0.95 -18.91
N PRO A 253 9.26 -0.28 -19.07
CA PRO A 253 9.69 -1.39 -19.93
C PRO A 253 9.18 -1.36 -21.40
N ASN A 254 8.67 -0.22 -21.87
CA ASN A 254 8.21 0.12 -23.23
C ASN A 254 7.01 -0.69 -23.72
N ARG A 255 5.80 -0.30 -23.30
CA ARG A 255 4.56 -0.83 -23.90
C ARG A 255 4.23 -0.18 -25.25
N ILE A 256 4.45 1.13 -25.39
CA ILE A 256 4.06 1.92 -26.57
C ILE A 256 5.29 2.36 -27.38
N GLY A 257 6.32 2.86 -26.70
CA GLY A 257 7.54 3.36 -27.34
C GLY A 257 8.27 4.37 -26.47
N ARG A 258 9.31 5.02 -27.00
CA ARG A 258 10.03 6.07 -26.26
C ARG A 258 9.22 7.37 -26.19
N PHE A 259 9.23 8.02 -25.03
CA PHE A 259 8.69 9.37 -24.88
C PHE A 259 9.63 10.37 -25.58
N GLN A 260 9.07 11.18 -26.47
CA GLN A 260 9.74 12.19 -27.28
C GLN A 260 9.21 13.61 -26.99
N GLY A 261 8.21 13.75 -26.12
CA GLY A 261 7.62 15.05 -25.80
C GLY A 261 6.75 15.63 -26.91
N THR A 262 6.21 14.79 -27.81
CA THR A 262 5.28 15.30 -28.83
C THR A 262 3.93 15.65 -28.19
N LYS A 263 3.21 16.60 -28.77
CA LYS A 263 1.89 17.02 -28.27
C LYS A 263 0.89 15.86 -28.19
N GLU A 264 0.99 14.91 -29.11
CA GLU A 264 0.16 13.71 -29.14
C GLU A 264 0.46 12.79 -27.94
N GLN A 265 1.73 12.65 -27.57
CA GLN A 265 2.14 11.87 -26.41
C GLN A 265 1.72 12.54 -25.10
N GLU A 266 1.89 13.85 -24.98
CA GLU A 266 1.41 14.62 -23.83
C GLU A 266 -0.11 14.52 -23.68
N SER A 267 -0.85 14.67 -24.79
CA SER A 267 -2.31 14.54 -24.82
C SER A 267 -2.76 13.13 -24.46
N TYR A 268 -2.02 12.10 -24.89
CA TYR A 268 -2.28 10.71 -24.51
C TYR A 268 -2.10 10.51 -23.00
N ILE A 269 -0.97 10.93 -22.43
CA ILE A 269 -0.68 10.80 -20.99
C ILE A 269 -1.78 11.51 -20.19
N ARG A 270 -2.11 12.75 -20.56
CA ARG A 270 -3.15 13.54 -19.90
C ARG A 270 -4.50 12.84 -19.91
N ARG A 271 -4.92 12.31 -21.06
CA ARG A 271 -6.18 11.58 -21.20
C ARG A 271 -6.20 10.29 -20.37
N MET A 272 -5.09 9.56 -20.31
CA MET A 272 -4.99 8.35 -19.50
C MET A 272 -5.05 8.62 -18.01
N TYR A 273 -4.47 9.74 -17.55
CA TYR A 273 -4.60 10.21 -16.18
C TYR A 273 -6.03 10.66 -15.90
N ASP A 274 -6.60 11.54 -16.74
CA ASP A 274 -7.94 12.11 -16.55
C ASP A 274 -9.03 11.03 -16.49
N ARG A 275 -8.89 9.93 -17.26
CA ARG A 275 -9.76 8.75 -17.17
C ARG A 275 -9.70 8.08 -15.79
N LYS A 276 -8.51 7.88 -15.22
CA LYS A 276 -8.34 7.20 -13.93
C LYS A 276 -8.91 8.02 -12.77
N VAL A 277 -8.84 9.35 -12.88
CA VAL A 277 -9.29 10.26 -11.82
C VAL A 277 -10.70 10.80 -11.97
N GLU A 278 -11.47 10.28 -12.93
CA GLU A 278 -12.82 10.78 -13.24
C GLU A 278 -13.74 10.71 -12.02
N PHE A 279 -13.73 9.58 -11.31
CA PHE A 279 -14.51 9.39 -10.08
C PHE A 279 -14.17 10.48 -9.05
N MET A 280 -12.89 10.71 -8.79
CA MET A 280 -12.46 11.67 -7.77
C MET A 280 -12.87 13.10 -8.10
N LYS A 281 -12.71 13.51 -9.36
CA LYS A 281 -13.15 14.82 -9.84
C LYS A 281 -14.67 14.99 -9.78
N LYS A 282 -15.42 13.96 -10.17
CA LYS A 282 -16.89 13.96 -10.13
C LYS A 282 -17.42 14.09 -8.71
N HIS A 283 -16.76 13.44 -7.76
CA HIS A 283 -17.19 13.34 -6.37
C HIS A 283 -16.51 14.33 -5.42
N ASN A 284 -15.61 15.18 -5.93
CA ASN A 284 -14.86 16.19 -5.16
C ASN A 284 -14.11 15.57 -3.96
N VAL A 285 -13.39 14.47 -4.21
CA VAL A 285 -12.58 13.76 -3.22
C VAL A 285 -11.10 13.79 -3.61
N PRO A 286 -10.16 13.60 -2.66
CA PRO A 286 -8.75 13.80 -2.96
C PRO A 286 -8.22 12.71 -3.88
N ILE A 287 -7.29 13.10 -4.75
CA ILE A 287 -6.53 12.20 -5.61
C ILE A 287 -5.14 12.03 -5.02
N TRP A 288 -4.68 10.80 -4.90
CA TRP A 288 -3.29 10.49 -4.62
C TRP A 288 -2.77 9.48 -5.65
N ASN A 289 -1.64 9.76 -6.29
CA ASN A 289 -0.99 8.80 -7.19
C ASN A 289 0.08 8.08 -6.38
N GLY A 290 -0.19 6.81 -6.08
CA GLY A 290 0.47 6.05 -5.02
C GLY A 290 1.59 5.12 -5.43
#